data_AF-H1D0P2-F1
#
_entry.id   AF-H1D0P2-F1
#
_cell.length_a   1.000
_cell.length_b   1.000
_cell.length_c   1.000
_cell.angle_alpha   90.00
_cell.angle_beta   90.00
_cell.angle_gamma   90.00
#
_symmetry.space_group_name_H-M   'P 1'
#
loop_
_entity.id
_entity.type
_entity.pdbx_description
1 polymer ?
#
loop_
_entity_poly.entity_id
_entity_poly.type
_entity_poly.pdbx_seq_one_letter_code
_entity_poly.pdbx_strand_id
1 'polypeptide(L)'
;MKFDLTFPKYAARMTRFLLVFLIVGTGILFAWKGWTYGAAWALGTLFHILFYKLMVVKFNQWVKAEREPEFIGQHLFIFTTMRFILEILCALAVVFSPLDILAFLGGLLTLPVATLAERVVGLIKE
;
A
#
# COMPACT_ATOMS: atom_id res chain seq x y z
N MET A 1 6.62 -20.27 -20.02
CA MET A 1 6.46 -18.81 -20.20
C MET A 1 7.45 -18.08 -19.31
N LYS A 2 8.14 -17.03 -19.79
CA LYS A 2 8.85 -16.09 -18.89
C LYS A 2 7.79 -15.19 -18.27
N PHE A 3 7.43 -15.42 -17.01
CA PHE A 3 6.53 -14.50 -16.31
C PHE A 3 7.17 -13.14 -16.17
N ASP A 4 6.41 -12.10 -16.49
CA ASP A 4 6.86 -10.74 -16.33
C ASP A 4 7.00 -10.41 -14.84
N LEU A 5 8.24 -10.16 -14.40
CA LEU A 5 8.57 -9.75 -13.03
C LEU A 5 8.27 -8.27 -12.75
N THR A 6 7.57 -7.58 -13.65
CA THR A 6 7.18 -6.17 -13.49
C THR A 6 6.37 -5.94 -12.22
N PHE A 7 5.37 -6.78 -11.91
CA PHE A 7 4.54 -6.60 -10.72
C PHE A 7 5.34 -6.72 -9.40
N PRO A 8 6.12 -7.79 -9.13
CA PRO A 8 6.93 -7.87 -7.91
C PRO A 8 7.96 -6.75 -7.78
N LYS A 9 8.58 -6.32 -8.89
CA LYS A 9 9.53 -5.19 -8.88
C LYS A 9 8.85 -3.87 -8.53
N TYR A 10 7.68 -3.61 -9.10
CA TYR A 10 6.84 -2.46 -8.78
C TYR A 10 6.43 -2.48 -7.31
N ALA A 11 5.89 -3.59 -6.81
CA ALA A 11 5.46 -3.75 -5.42
C ALA A 11 6.62 -3.51 -4.43
N ALA A 12 7.82 -4.03 -4.73
CA ALA A 12 9.01 -3.82 -3.91
C ALA A 12 9.49 -2.36 -3.88
N ARG A 13 9.31 -1.63 -4.98
CA ARG A 13 9.62 -0.20 -5.07
C ARG A 13 8.61 0.63 -4.30
N MET A 14 7.32 0.37 -4.51
CA MET A 14 6.24 1.06 -3.81
C MET A 14 6.32 0.85 -2.30
N THR A 15 6.62 -0.38 -1.87
CA THR A 15 6.84 -0.70 -0.45
C THR A 15 7.97 0.13 0.16
N ARG A 16 9.04 0.43 -0.59
CA ARG A 16 10.13 1.29 -0.09
C ARG A 16 9.67 2.74 0.15
N PHE A 17 8.92 3.32 -0.77
CA PHE A 17 8.34 4.65 -0.57
C PHE A 17 7.39 4.65 0.63
N LEU A 18 6.51 3.66 0.73
CA LEU A 18 5.59 3.52 1.85
C LEU A 18 6.31 3.36 3.20
N LEU A 19 7.44 2.64 3.26
CA LEU A 19 8.24 2.54 4.48
C LEU A 19 8.83 3.90 4.91
N VAL A 20 9.26 4.73 3.96
CA VAL A 20 9.72 6.09 4.25
C VAL A 20 8.57 6.93 4.81
N PHE A 21 7.40 6.91 4.16
CA PHE A 21 6.21 7.62 4.65
C PHE A 21 5.75 7.11 6.02
N LEU A 22 5.83 5.80 6.26
CA LEU A 22 5.51 5.19 7.55
C LEU A 22 6.40 5.78 8.64
N ILE A 23 7.73 5.68 8.49
CA ILE A 23 8.67 6.10 9.54
C ILE A 23 8.60 7.62 9.75
N VAL A 24 8.69 8.39 8.67
CA VAL A 24 8.75 9.86 8.75
C VAL A 24 7.41 10.44 9.21
N GLY A 25 6.30 10.02 8.58
CA GLY A 25 4.98 10.54 8.92
C GLY A 25 4.53 10.15 10.32
N THR A 26 4.77 8.90 10.75
CA THR A 26 4.50 8.48 12.12
C THR A 26 5.35 9.26 13.12
N GLY A 27 6.66 9.43 12.87
CA GLY A 27 7.53 10.18 13.77
C GLY A 27 7.09 11.64 13.96
N ILE A 28 6.79 12.34 12.85
CA ILE A 28 6.32 13.73 12.88
C ILE A 28 4.98 13.85 13.62
N LEU A 29 3.99 13.03 13.26
CA LEU A 29 2.66 13.10 13.86
C LEU A 29 2.65 12.68 15.33
N PHE A 30 3.46 11.69 15.69
CA PHE A 30 3.62 11.27 17.08
C PHE A 30 4.20 12.40 17.93
N ALA A 31 5.27 13.05 17.46
CA ALA A 31 5.91 14.16 18.18
C ALA A 31 5.03 15.41 18.28
N TRP A 32 4.26 15.72 17.22
CA TRP A 32 3.49 16.97 17.16
C TRP A 32 2.09 16.87 17.78
N LYS A 33 1.39 15.75 17.56
CA LYS A 33 -0.03 15.59 17.92
C LYS A 33 -0.29 14.43 18.87
N GLY A 34 0.74 13.66 19.21
CA GLY A 34 0.68 12.54 20.14
C GLY A 34 0.41 11.19 19.48
N TRP A 35 0.29 10.17 20.33
CA TRP A 35 0.32 8.78 19.90
C TRP A 35 -0.87 8.37 19.01
N THR A 36 -2.05 8.96 19.23
CA THR A 36 -3.27 8.63 18.45
C THR A 36 -3.12 8.99 16.98
N TYR A 37 -2.47 10.11 16.68
CA TYR A 37 -2.16 10.55 15.31
C TYR A 37 -1.06 9.70 14.67
N GLY A 38 0.04 9.49 15.39
CA GLY A 38 1.16 8.68 14.89
C GLY A 38 0.74 7.24 14.58
N ALA A 39 -0.04 6.63 15.46
CA ALA A 39 -0.57 5.27 15.29
C ALA A 39 -1.60 5.19 14.16
N ALA A 40 -2.50 6.17 14.04
CA ALA A 40 -3.47 6.23 12.95
C ALA A 40 -2.79 6.30 11.57
N TRP A 41 -1.83 7.21 11.42
CA TRP A 41 -1.01 7.29 10.21
C TRP A 41 -0.29 5.98 9.93
N ALA A 42 0.35 5.42 10.95
CA ALA A 42 1.08 4.16 10.84
C ALA A 42 0.18 3.05 10.31
N LEU A 43 -1.03 2.91 10.85
CA LEU A 43 -1.99 1.89 10.43
C LEU A 43 -2.45 2.08 8.98
N GLY A 44 -2.74 3.31 8.57
CA GLY A 44 -3.10 3.61 7.18
C GLY A 44 -1.97 3.26 6.20
N THR A 45 -0.72 3.62 6.52
CA THR A 45 0.42 3.28 5.65
C THR A 45 0.78 1.80 5.70
N LEU A 46 0.69 1.16 6.86
CA LEU A 46 0.94 -0.28 7.05
C LEU A 46 -0.06 -1.13 6.28
N PHE A 47 -1.32 -0.71 6.19
CA PHE A 47 -2.33 -1.38 5.38
C PHE A 47 -1.82 -1.60 3.94
N HIS A 48 -1.27 -0.57 3.29
CA HIS A 48 -0.73 -0.67 1.93
C HIS A 48 0.48 -1.59 1.83
N ILE A 49 1.39 -1.52 2.80
CA ILE A 49 2.58 -2.38 2.84
C ILE A 49 2.17 -3.86 2.97
N LEU A 50 1.23 -4.16 3.88
CA LEU A 50 0.73 -5.51 4.10
C LEU A 50 -0.06 -6.00 2.89
N PHE A 51 -0.87 -5.13 2.28
CA PHE A 51 -1.58 -5.43 1.06
C PHE A 51 -0.62 -5.83 -0.08
N TYR A 52 0.43 -5.03 -0.35
CA TYR A 52 1.42 -5.39 -1.37
C TYR A 52 2.17 -6.68 -1.05
N LYS A 53 2.55 -6.91 0.21
CA LYS A 53 3.17 -8.18 0.62
C LYS A 53 2.25 -9.37 0.33
N LEU A 54 0.97 -9.26 0.68
CA LEU A 54 -0.03 -10.30 0.40
C LEU A 54 -0.17 -10.53 -1.11
N MET A 55 -0.19 -9.47 -1.91
CA MET A 55 -0.29 -9.58 -3.36
C MET A 55 0.93 -10.25 -3.99
N VAL A 56 2.14 -9.94 -3.53
CA VAL A 56 3.38 -10.61 -3.99
C VAL A 56 3.37 -12.09 -3.61
N VAL A 57 2.90 -12.44 -2.41
CA VAL A 57 2.75 -13.84 -2.00
C VAL A 57 1.75 -14.57 -2.91
N LYS A 58 0.58 -13.99 -3.18
CA LYS A 58 -0.43 -14.57 -4.07
C LYS A 58 0.07 -14.70 -5.51
N PHE A 59 0.75 -13.67 -6.02
CA PHE A 59 1.39 -13.71 -7.33
C PHE A 59 2.38 -14.88 -7.43
N ASN A 60 3.30 -15.01 -6.47
CA ASN A 60 4.28 -16.09 -6.46
C ASN A 60 3.61 -17.48 -6.34
N GLN A 61 2.52 -17.60 -5.58
CA GLN A 61 1.73 -18.83 -5.50
C GLN A 61 1.11 -19.19 -6.85
N TRP A 62 0.55 -18.23 -7.59
CA TRP A 62 -0.04 -18.48 -8.90
C TRP A 62 1.01 -18.79 -9.96
N VAL A 63 2.15 -18.11 -9.95
CA VAL A 63 3.29 -18.42 -10.82
C VAL A 63 3.82 -19.83 -10.55
N LYS A 64 3.97 -20.23 -9.28
CA LYS A 64 4.40 -21.58 -8.89
C LYS A 64 3.38 -22.65 -9.30
N ALA A 65 2.10 -22.31 -9.32
CA ALA A 65 1.02 -23.19 -9.78
C ALA A 65 0.81 -23.15 -11.31
N GLU A 66 1.75 -22.53 -12.05
CA GLU A 66 1.73 -22.42 -13.52
C GLU A 66 0.40 -21.89 -14.08
N ARG A 67 -0.26 -20.98 -13.34
CA ARG A 67 -1.51 -20.36 -13.77
C ARG A 67 -1.27 -19.45 -14.96
N GLU A 68 -2.25 -19.36 -15.86
CA GLU A 68 -2.16 -18.51 -17.04
C GLU A 68 -1.94 -17.02 -16.70
N PRO A 69 -1.18 -16.27 -17.51
CA PRO A 69 -0.95 -14.84 -17.28
C PRO A 69 -2.25 -14.02 -17.22
N GLU A 70 -3.25 -14.34 -18.05
CA GLU A 70 -4.56 -13.69 -18.01
C GLU A 70 -5.25 -13.89 -16.65
N PHE A 71 -5.21 -15.12 -16.12
CA PHE A 71 -5.75 -15.44 -14.80
C PHE A 71 -5.08 -14.61 -13.71
N ILE A 72 -3.74 -14.53 -13.72
CA ILE A 72 -2.97 -13.76 -12.74
C ILE A 72 -3.30 -12.26 -12.85
N GLY A 73 -3.33 -11.71 -14.07
CA GLY A 73 -3.66 -10.31 -14.31
C GLY A 73 -5.06 -9.93 -13.84
N GLN A 74 -6.06 -10.76 -14.15
CA GLN A 74 -7.44 -10.53 -13.74
C GLN A 74 -7.60 -10.57 -12.22
N HIS A 75 -6.97 -11.53 -11.54
CA HIS A 75 -7.04 -11.61 -10.09
C HIS A 75 -6.30 -10.45 -9.43
N LEU A 76 -5.11 -10.07 -9.93
CA LEU A 76 -4.39 -8.89 -9.45
C LEU A 76 -5.27 -7.63 -9.53
N PHE A 77 -5.98 -7.45 -10.65
CA PHE A 77 -6.92 -6.35 -10.83
C PHE A 77 -8.06 -6.40 -9.80
N ILE A 78 -8.73 -7.55 -9.66
CA ILE A 78 -9.84 -7.73 -8.71
C ILE A 78 -9.40 -7.41 -7.28
N PHE A 79 -8.27 -7.95 -6.82
CA PHE A 79 -7.75 -7.66 -5.48
C PHE A 79 -7.42 -6.17 -5.31
N THR A 80 -6.85 -5.54 -6.33
CA THR A 80 -6.53 -4.11 -6.31
C THR A 80 -7.79 -3.25 -6.21
N THR A 81 -8.88 -3.62 -6.89
CA THR A 81 -10.19 -2.97 -6.75
C THR A 81 -10.78 -3.21 -5.36
N MET A 82 -10.71 -4.44 -4.87
CA MET A 82 -11.17 -4.81 -3.51
C MET A 82 -10.44 -4.05 -2.41
N ARG A 83 -9.18 -3.64 -2.66
CA ARG A 83 -8.39 -2.83 -1.71
C ARG A 83 -9.17 -1.62 -1.21
N PHE A 84 -9.84 -0.90 -2.10
CA PHE A 84 -10.61 0.29 -1.73
C PHE A 84 -11.76 -0.02 -0.76
N ILE A 85 -12.44 -1.15 -0.94
CA ILE A 85 -13.49 -1.60 -0.01
C ILE A 85 -12.88 -1.90 1.37
N LEU A 86 -11.72 -2.56 1.41
CA LEU A 86 -11.01 -2.83 2.65
C LEU A 86 -10.54 -1.54 3.34
N GLU A 87 -10.07 -0.55 2.57
CA GLU A 87 -9.71 0.78 3.11
C GLU A 87 -10.90 1.45 3.80
N ILE A 88 -12.09 1.39 3.19
CA ILE A 88 -13.33 1.92 3.77
C ILE A 88 -13.67 1.18 5.07
N LEU A 89 -13.59 -0.15 5.09
CA LEU A 89 -13.87 -0.94 6.29
C LEU A 89 -12.88 -0.62 7.42
N CYS A 90 -11.59 -0.43 7.10
CA CYS A 90 -10.60 0.01 8.07
C CYS A 90 -10.87 1.44 8.58
N ALA A 91 -11.27 2.37 7.70
CA ALA A 91 -11.65 3.72 8.09
C ALA A 91 -12.85 3.72 9.04
N LEU A 92 -13.88 2.91 8.76
CA LEU A 92 -15.02 2.71 9.65
C LEU A 92 -14.58 2.16 11.01
N ALA A 93 -13.69 1.16 11.04
CA ALA A 93 -13.16 0.64 12.30
C ALA A 93 -12.40 1.72 13.11
N VAL A 94 -11.67 2.61 12.43
CA VAL A 94 -10.96 3.73 13.07
C VAL A 94 -11.92 4.74 13.70
N VAL A 95 -13.07 5.03 13.08
CA VAL A 95 -14.10 5.94 13.63
C VAL A 95 -14.60 5.48 15.00
N PHE A 96 -14.66 4.18 15.25
CA PHE A 96 -15.08 3.59 16.53
C PHE A 96 -13.90 3.36 17.49
N SER A 97 -12.72 3.90 17.20
CA SER A 97 -11.49 3.72 17.97
C SER A 97 -10.99 5.06 18.51
N PRO A 98 -10.01 5.09 19.44
CA PRO A 98 -9.41 6.35 19.92
C PRO A 98 -8.42 6.98 18.93
N LEU A 99 -8.28 6.43 17.72
CA LEU A 99 -7.34 6.89 16.70
C LEU A 99 -7.90 8.06 15.88
N ASP A 100 -7.02 8.95 15.44
CA ASP A 100 -7.44 10.10 14.63
C ASP A 100 -7.75 9.68 13.18
N ILE A 101 -9.00 9.92 12.74
CA ILE A 101 -9.45 9.52 11.40
C ILE A 101 -8.70 10.27 10.28
N LEU A 102 -8.36 11.55 10.49
CA LEU A 102 -7.68 12.35 9.47
C LEU A 102 -6.25 11.87 9.26
N ALA A 103 -5.55 11.53 10.35
CA ALA A 103 -4.23 10.92 10.29
C ALA A 103 -4.26 9.53 9.62
N PHE A 104 -5.29 8.72 9.89
CA PHE A 104 -5.47 7.43 9.21
C PHE A 104 -5.70 7.61 7.71
N LEU A 105 -6.61 8.50 7.31
CA LEU A 105 -6.84 8.84 5.90
C LEU A 105 -5.57 9.39 5.24
N GLY A 106 -4.79 10.23 5.95
CA GLY A 106 -3.47 10.68 5.52
C GLY A 106 -2.52 9.51 5.27
N GLY A 107 -2.49 8.53 6.18
CA GLY A 107 -1.75 7.29 6.03
C GLY A 107 -2.18 6.49 4.79
N LEU A 108 -3.48 6.45 4.47
CA LEU A 108 -3.99 5.82 3.24
C LEU A 108 -3.60 6.60 1.97
N LEU A 109 -3.54 7.93 2.02
CA LEU A 109 -3.15 8.77 0.88
C LEU A 109 -1.67 8.65 0.51
N THR A 110 -0.84 8.03 1.35
CA THR A 110 0.58 7.78 1.04
C THR A 110 0.78 6.97 -0.23
N LEU A 111 -0.14 6.06 -0.59
CA LEU A 111 -0.02 5.27 -1.80
C LEU A 111 -0.26 6.09 -3.09
N PRO A 112 -1.35 6.86 -3.23
CA PRO A 112 -1.49 7.82 -4.32
C PRO A 112 -0.27 8.75 -4.46
N VAL A 113 0.22 9.29 -3.33
CA VAL A 113 1.40 10.17 -3.33
C VAL A 113 2.65 9.43 -3.82
N ALA A 114 2.89 8.22 -3.32
CA ALA A 114 4.02 7.40 -3.74
C ALA A 114 3.94 7.02 -5.24
N THR A 115 2.73 6.78 -5.76
CA THR A 115 2.49 6.53 -7.18
C THR A 115 2.82 7.75 -8.04
N LEU A 116 2.42 8.95 -7.61
CA LEU A 116 2.77 10.19 -8.31
C LEU A 116 4.28 10.45 -8.26
N ALA A 117 4.91 10.27 -7.10
CA ALA A 117 6.36 10.40 -6.94
C ALA A 117 7.12 9.44 -7.86
N GLU A 118 6.66 8.19 -7.98
CA GLU A 118 7.25 7.23 -8.90
C GLU A 118 7.15 7.68 -10.36
N ARG A 119 5.98 8.17 -10.79
CA ARG A 119 5.79 8.67 -12.16
C ARG A 119 6.73 9.83 -12.47
N VAL A 120 6.88 10.78 -11.55
CA VAL A 120 7.81 11.90 -11.72
C VAL A 120 9.26 11.41 -11.81
N VAL A 121 9.67 10.49 -10.94
CA VAL A 121 11.03 9.91 -10.99
C VAL A 121 11.26 9.09 -12.27
N GLY A 122 10.22 8.45 -12.80
CA GLY A 122 10.25 7.76 -14.09
C GLY A 122 10.50 8.71 -15.25
N LEU A 123 9.78 9.83 -15.29
CA LEU A 123 9.91 10.87 -16.33
C LEU A 123 11.27 11.58 -16.33
N ILE A 124 11.95 11.66 -15.19
CA ILE A 124 13.29 12.29 -15.10
C ILE A 124 14.39 11.35 -15.59
N LYS A 125 14.11 10.05 -15.71
CA LYS A 125 15.09 9.03 -16.14
C LYS A 125 14.99 8.66 -17.63
N GLU A 126 13.97 9.14 -18.33
CA GLU A 126 13.91 9.18 -19.79
C GLU A 126 14.56 10.46 -20.32
#